data_AF-W2MEX6-F1
#
_entry.id   AF-W2MEX6-F1
#
_cell.length_a   1.000
_cell.length_b   1.000
_cell.length_c   1.000
_cell.angle_alpha   90.00
_cell.angle_beta   90.00
_cell.angle_gamma   90.00
#
_symmetry.space_group_name_H-M   'P 1'
#
loop_
_entity.id
_entity.type
_entity.pdbx_description
1 polymer ?
#
loop_
_entity_poly.entity_id
_entity_poly.type
_entity_poly.pdbx_seq_one_letter_code
_entity_poly.pdbx_strand_id
1 'polypeptide(L)'
;MDIPRIGCASHRLSRAVAAQLKEHADDLDLVQTLMLKLRTLTQSAKLRLKTSLRPIIRQQTRWGSNFAMLNRFFELLPFLDADDEEFA
;
A
#
# COMPACT_ATOMS: atom_id res chain seq x y z
N MET A 1 8.66 9.48 41.42
CA MET A 1 9.74 9.74 40.45
C MET A 1 9.16 9.53 39.06
N ASP A 2 9.04 10.59 38.26
CA ASP A 2 8.53 10.51 36.89
C ASP A 2 9.72 10.42 35.94
N ILE A 3 9.90 9.27 35.30
CA ILE A 3 11.05 9.01 34.43
C ILE A 3 10.69 9.55 33.04
N PRO A 4 11.48 10.45 32.43
CA PRO A 4 11.19 10.95 31.09
C PRO A 4 11.14 9.78 30.10
N ARG A 5 9.96 9.49 29.57
CA ARG A 5 9.79 8.44 28.57
C ARG A 5 10.30 8.96 27.23
N ILE A 6 11.53 8.59 26.88
CA ILE A 6 12.06 8.80 25.53
C ILE A 6 11.28 7.88 24.59
N GLY A 7 10.46 8.45 23.71
CA GLY A 7 9.74 7.67 22.71
C GLY A 7 10.71 6.89 21.81
N CYS A 8 10.32 5.71 21.35
CA CYS A 8 11.12 4.95 20.39
C CYS A 8 11.34 5.78 19.11
N ALA A 9 12.60 5.87 18.64
CA ALA A 9 12.94 6.65 17.44
C ALA A 9 12.16 6.17 16.21
N SER A 10 12.03 4.85 16.02
CA SER A 10 11.24 4.25 14.95
C SER A 10 9.75 4.60 15.04
N HIS A 11 9.21 4.68 16.26
CA HIS A 11 7.83 5.11 16.48
C HIS A 11 7.63 6.59 16.11
N ARG A 12 8.59 7.46 16.47
CA ARG A 12 8.54 8.88 16.06
C ARG A 12 8.57 9.02 14.53
N LEU A 13 9.44 8.27 13.86
CA LEU A 13 9.49 8.24 12.40
C LEU A 13 8.17 7.77 11.79
N SER A 14 7.60 6.66 12.30
CA SER A 14 6.31 6.16 11.79
C SER A 14 5.19 7.19 11.95
N ARG A 15 5.18 7.97 13.03
CA ARG A 15 4.21 9.05 13.24
C ARG A 15 4.43 10.21 12.28
N ALA A 16 5.69 10.61 12.06
CA ALA A 16 6.02 11.67 11.11
C ALA A 16 5.60 11.31 9.68
N VAL A 17 5.90 10.08 9.24
CA VAL A 17 5.48 9.55 7.93
C VAL A 17 3.96 9.50 7.83
N ALA A 18 3.25 9.06 8.87
CA ALA A 18 1.79 9.05 8.87
C ALA A 18 1.19 10.46 8.78
N ALA A 19 1.79 11.46 9.44
CA ALA A 19 1.36 12.84 9.37
C ALA A 19 1.56 13.42 7.96
N GLN A 20 2.70 13.14 7.32
CA GLN A 20 2.98 13.58 5.96
C GLN A 20 2.06 12.91 4.92
N LEU A 21 1.74 11.64 5.09
CA LEU A 21 0.85 10.90 4.19
C LEU A 21 -0.63 11.26 4.37
N LYS A 22 -0.99 12.05 5.39
CA LYS A 22 -2.38 12.42 5.66
C LYS A 22 -3.00 13.24 4.53
N GLU A 23 -2.21 14.08 3.87
CA GLU A 23 -2.66 14.90 2.73
C GLU A 23 -2.99 14.05 1.49
N HIS A 24 -2.45 12.84 1.41
CA HIS A 24 -2.64 11.88 0.31
C HIS A 24 -3.49 10.67 0.74
N ALA A 25 -4.34 10.84 1.75
CA ALA A 25 -5.16 9.74 2.28
C ALA A 25 -6.06 9.13 1.19
N ASP A 26 -6.67 9.98 0.36
CA ASP A 26 -7.58 9.54 -0.71
C ASP A 26 -6.84 8.74 -1.78
N ASP A 27 -5.66 9.20 -2.20
CA ASP A 27 -4.81 8.47 -3.17
C ASP A 27 -4.39 7.11 -2.60
N LEU A 28 -4.03 7.06 -1.32
CA LEU A 28 -3.67 5.82 -0.65
C LEU A 28 -4.86 4.86 -0.57
N ASP A 29 -6.07 5.37 -0.37
CA ASP A 29 -7.31 4.59 -0.33
C ASP A 29 -7.64 4.02 -1.72
N LEU A 30 -7.40 4.80 -2.78
CA LEU A 30 -7.55 4.36 -4.15
C LEU A 30 -6.57 3.22 -4.49
N VAL A 31 -5.28 3.40 -4.17
CA VAL A 31 -4.26 2.35 -4.39
C VAL A 31 -4.59 1.11 -3.57
N GLN A 32 -5.06 1.27 -2.33
CA GLN A 32 -5.48 0.15 -1.48
C GLN A 32 -6.66 -0.62 -2.10
N THR A 33 -7.64 0.10 -2.65
CA THR A 33 -8.81 -0.50 -3.31
C THR A 33 -8.38 -1.29 -4.55
N LEU A 34 -7.49 -0.72 -5.36
CA LEU A 34 -6.91 -1.40 -6.52
C LEU A 34 -6.15 -2.66 -6.11
N MET A 35 -5.29 -2.58 -5.09
CA MET A 35 -4.55 -3.73 -4.57
C MET A 35 -5.47 -4.86 -4.07
N LEU A 36 -6.63 -4.49 -3.49
CA LEU A 36 -7.66 -5.46 -3.10
C LEU A 36 -8.33 -6.10 -4.32
N LYS A 37 -8.68 -5.30 -5.35
CA LYS A 37 -9.23 -5.80 -6.62
C LYS A 37 -8.25 -6.78 -7.28
N LEU A 38 -6.97 -6.45 -7.36
CA LEU A 38 -5.93 -7.32 -7.93
C LEU A 38 -5.70 -8.62 -7.14
N ARG A 39 -6.08 -8.65 -5.86
CA ARG A 39 -6.00 -9.86 -5.04
C ARG A 39 -7.15 -10.83 -5.33
N THR A 40 -8.25 -10.39 -5.93
CA THR A 40 -9.39 -11.26 -6.28
C THR A 40 -8.95 -12.39 -7.21
N LEU A 41 -9.65 -13.52 -7.18
CA LEU A 41 -9.22 -14.73 -7.86
C LEU A 41 -9.08 -14.54 -9.38
N THR A 42 -10.03 -13.84 -10.01
CA THR A 42 -10.03 -13.54 -11.44
C THR A 42 -8.86 -12.64 -11.82
N GLN A 43 -8.71 -11.51 -11.12
CA GLN A 43 -7.64 -10.54 -11.41
C GLN A 43 -6.25 -11.08 -11.08
N SER A 44 -6.12 -11.85 -10.00
CA SER A 44 -4.87 -12.51 -9.64
C SER A 44 -4.47 -13.54 -10.69
N ALA A 45 -5.42 -14.26 -11.29
CA ALA A 45 -5.14 -15.17 -12.40
C ALA A 45 -4.65 -14.40 -13.64
N LYS A 46 -5.36 -13.33 -14.04
CA LYS A 46 -4.95 -12.44 -15.15
C LYS A 46 -3.54 -11.87 -14.92
N LEU A 47 -3.28 -11.35 -13.72
CA LEU A 47 -2.01 -10.73 -13.36
C LEU A 47 -0.85 -11.75 -13.42
N ARG A 48 -1.08 -12.99 -12.97
CA ARG A 48 -0.07 -14.07 -13.02
C ARG A 48 0.35 -14.46 -14.43
N LEU A 49 -0.47 -14.18 -15.45
CA LEU A 49 -0.09 -14.38 -16.85
C LEU A 49 0.94 -13.35 -17.31
N LYS A 50 0.95 -12.16 -16.71
CA LYS A 50 1.85 -11.06 -17.07
C LYS A 50 3.08 -10.97 -16.17
N THR A 51 2.94 -11.27 -14.88
CA THR A 51 4.02 -11.12 -13.89
C THR A 51 3.89 -12.08 -12.70
N SER A 52 5.02 -12.42 -12.08
CA SER A 52 5.06 -13.23 -10.85
C SER A 52 4.79 -12.41 -9.58
N LEU A 53 4.74 -11.08 -9.70
CA LEU A 53 4.52 -10.16 -8.60
C LEU A 53 3.10 -10.28 -8.04
N ARG A 54 2.95 -10.01 -6.73
CA ARG A 54 1.66 -10.08 -6.02
C ARG A 54 1.34 -8.74 -5.37
N PRO A 55 0.06 -8.32 -5.37
CA PRO A 55 -0.37 -7.10 -4.71
C PRO A 55 -0.08 -7.18 -3.19
N ILE A 56 0.32 -6.05 -2.63
CA ILE A 56 0.55 -5.87 -1.19
C ILE A 56 -0.53 -4.93 -0.67
N ILE A 57 -1.17 -5.33 0.41
CA ILE A 57 -2.21 -4.54 1.08
C ILE A 57 -1.60 -3.84 2.29
N ARG A 58 -1.94 -2.56 2.49
CA ARG A 58 -1.53 -1.84 3.70
C ARG A 58 -2.23 -2.43 4.92
N GLN A 59 -1.54 -2.42 6.05
CA GLN A 59 -2.08 -2.87 7.31
C GLN A 59 -1.80 -1.80 8.36
N GLN A 60 -2.86 -1.25 8.97
CA GLN A 60 -2.75 -0.11 9.89
C GLN A 60 -1.82 -0.40 11.08
N THR A 61 -1.76 -1.66 11.52
CA THR A 61 -0.93 -2.08 12.66
C THR A 61 0.53 -2.39 12.30
N ARG A 62 0.88 -2.46 11.00
CA ARG A 62 2.22 -2.83 10.55
C ARG A 62 2.98 -1.63 10.02
N TRP A 63 4.05 -1.25 10.71
CA TRP A 63 4.93 -0.17 10.28
C TRP A 63 5.50 -0.41 8.88
N GLY A 64 5.50 0.64 8.06
CA GLY A 64 6.01 0.60 6.68
C GLY A 64 5.08 -0.06 5.65
N SER A 65 3.87 -0.50 6.02
CA SER A 65 2.97 -1.15 5.06
C SER A 65 2.52 -0.21 3.94
N ASN A 66 2.34 1.08 4.22
CA ASN A 66 1.98 2.08 3.20
C ASN A 66 3.08 2.17 2.14
N PHE A 67 4.34 2.24 2.57
CA PHE A 67 5.47 2.28 1.65
C PHE A 67 5.60 0.99 0.84
N ALA A 68 5.47 -0.18 1.48
CA ALA A 68 5.53 -1.46 0.79
C ALA A 68 4.41 -1.62 -0.26
N MET A 69 3.19 -1.17 0.05
CA MET A 69 2.07 -1.14 -0.89
C MET A 69 2.36 -0.22 -2.08
N LEU A 70 2.79 1.02 -1.82
CA LEU A 70 3.10 1.99 -2.88
C LEU A 70 4.24 1.50 -3.77
N ASN A 71 5.31 0.98 -3.19
CA ASN A 71 6.42 0.44 -3.96
C ASN A 71 5.94 -0.71 -4.87
N ARG A 72 5.11 -1.62 -4.33
CA ARG A 72 4.52 -2.69 -5.14
C ARG A 72 3.59 -2.15 -6.22
N PHE A 73 2.84 -1.08 -5.97
CA PHE A 73 1.96 -0.48 -6.96
C PHE A 73 2.76 -0.01 -8.17
N PHE A 74 3.85 0.72 -7.97
CA PHE A 74 4.70 1.18 -9.08
C PHE A 74 5.37 0.03 -9.83
N GLU A 75 5.74 -1.06 -9.14
CA GLU A 75 6.25 -2.28 -9.80
C GLU A 75 5.18 -2.98 -10.65
N LEU A 76 3.91 -2.92 -10.22
CA LEU A 76 2.79 -3.54 -10.94
C LEU A 76 2.26 -2.66 -12.08
N LEU A 77 2.44 -1.34 -11.99
CA LEU A 77 1.91 -0.35 -12.93
C LEU A 77 2.14 -0.69 -14.42
N PRO A 78 3.32 -1.19 -14.86
CA PRO A 78 3.54 -1.56 -16.27
C PRO A 78 2.69 -2.73 -16.78
N PHE A 79 2.10 -3.52 -15.87
CA PHE A 79 1.32 -4.71 -16.19
C PHE A 79 -0.19 -4.50 -16.06
N LEU A 80 -0.61 -3.36 -15.52
CA LEU A 80 -2.00 -2.98 -15.38
C LEU A 80 -2.49 -2.35 -16.69
N ASP A 81 -3.56 -2.88 -17.26
CA ASP A 81 -4.18 -2.29 -18.44
C ASP A 81 -5.09 -1.15 -17.97
N ALA A 82 -4.86 0.06 -18.50
CA ALA A 82 -5.67 1.24 -18.16
C ALA A 82 -7.12 1.13 -18.65
N ASP A 83 -7.38 0.23 -19.60
CA ASP A 83 -8.68 0.02 -20.26
C ASP A 83 -9.48 -1.17 -19.67
N ASP A 84 -8.97 -1.87 -18.64
CA ASP A 84 -9.74 -2.92 -17.97
C ASP A 84 -10.93 -2.25 -17.22
N GLU A 85 -12.12 -2.26 -17.82
CA GLU A 85 -13.39 -1.76 -17.24
C GLU A 85 -13.71 -2.36 -15.86
N GLU A 86 -13.08 -3.46 -15.48
CA GLU A 86 -13.20 -4.09 -14.16
C GLU A 86 -12.51 -3.27 -13.03
N PHE A 87 -11.65 -2.32 -13.39
CA PHE A 87 -11.03 -1.38 -12.45
C PHE A 87 -11.86 -0.12 -12.21
N ALA A 88 -12.85 0.18 -13.06
CA ALA A 88 -13.83 1.26 -12.86
C ALA A 88 -14.78 0.99 -11.68
#